data_AF-A0A6V8CX08-F1
#
_entry.id   AF-A0A6V8CX08-F1
#
_cell.length_a   1.000
_cell.length_b   1.000
_cell.length_c   1.000
_cell.angle_alpha   90.00
_cell.angle_beta   90.00
_cell.angle_gamma   90.00
#
_symmetry.space_group_name_H-M   'P 1'
#
loop_
_entity.id
_entity.type
_entity.pdbx_description
1 polymer ?
#
loop_
_entity_poly.entity_id
_entity_poly.type
_entity_poly.pdbx_seq_one_letter_code
_entity_poly.pdbx_strand_id
1 'polypeptide(L)'
;MNAASNNAEASTEEPIIVGYEILENVQRNVTPFTQGLEVYDGHLYESSGIYGESTLRIYDPFTGEVIVSQELPEHVFGEGLTVHNNRIYILTWKAV
;
A
#
# COMPACT_ATOMS: atom_id res chain seq x y z
N MET A 1 25.51 31.80 27.51
CA MET A 1 24.22 31.42 26.88
C MET A 1 24.34 29.96 26.52
N ASN A 2 23.71 29.07 27.30
CA ASN A 2 23.84 27.62 27.16
C ASN A 2 22.87 27.15 26.07
N ALA A 3 23.40 26.57 24.99
CA ALA A 3 22.59 25.78 24.07
C ALA A 3 22.22 24.48 24.77
N ALA A 4 20.93 24.27 25.03
CA ALA A 4 20.43 22.98 25.51
C ALA A 4 20.60 21.96 24.38
N SER A 5 21.52 21.01 24.58
CA SER A 5 21.70 19.83 23.74
C SER A 5 20.50 18.91 23.94
N ASN A 6 19.53 18.94 23.03
CA ASN A 6 18.46 17.94 22.99
C ASN A 6 19.03 16.64 22.41
N ASN A 7 19.76 15.88 23.23
CA ASN A 7 20.01 14.48 22.95
C ASN A 7 18.73 13.71 23.29
N ALA A 8 17.90 13.43 22.28
CA ALA A 8 16.89 12.38 22.40
C ALA A 8 17.65 11.06 22.61
N GLU A 9 17.68 10.57 23.84
CA GLU A 9 18.20 9.23 24.13
C GLU A 9 17.40 8.22 23.32
N ALA A 10 18.07 7.53 22.41
CA ALA A 10 17.47 6.45 21.63
C ALA A 10 17.02 5.34 22.60
N SER A 11 15.82 4.80 22.38
CA SER A 11 15.29 3.65 23.12
C SER A 11 16.31 2.50 23.11
N THR A 12 16.62 1.97 24.30
CA THR A 12 17.51 0.82 24.50
C THR A 12 16.77 -0.51 24.55
N GLU A 13 15.43 -0.51 24.43
CA GLU A 13 14.67 -1.75 24.37
C GLU A 13 14.91 -2.45 23.03
N GLU A 14 15.27 -3.73 23.10
CA GLU A 14 15.41 -4.56 21.90
C GLU A 14 14.06 -4.66 21.18
N PRO A 15 14.04 -4.62 19.84
CA PRO A 15 12.81 -4.72 19.09
C PRO A 15 12.13 -6.07 19.34
N ILE A 16 10.82 -6.05 19.57
CA ILE A 16 10.02 -7.27 19.65
C ILE A 16 10.00 -7.91 18.26
N ILE A 17 10.52 -9.13 18.17
CA ILE A 17 10.44 -9.92 16.94
C ILE A 17 9.11 -10.66 16.92
N VAL A 18 8.28 -10.35 15.92
CA VAL A 18 6.98 -11.01 15.69
C VAL A 18 7.15 -12.06 14.60
N GLY A 19 6.86 -13.32 14.93
CA GLY A 19 6.79 -14.41 13.95
C GLY A 19 5.48 -14.39 13.15
N TYR A 20 5.42 -15.15 12.07
CA TYR A 20 4.21 -15.33 11.27
C TYR A 20 4.00 -16.81 10.90
N GLU A 21 2.75 -17.19 10.66
CA GLU A 21 2.35 -18.47 10.09
C GLU A 21 1.54 -18.19 8.82
N ILE A 22 1.78 -18.96 7.76
CA ILE A 22 1.01 -18.86 6.53
C ILE A 22 -0.25 -19.70 6.70
N LEU A 23 -1.40 -19.04 6.83
CA LEU A 23 -2.70 -19.72 6.93
C LEU A 23 -3.26 -20.07 5.54
N GLU A 24 -3.07 -19.18 4.57
CA GLU A 24 -3.59 -19.34 3.21
C GLU A 24 -2.69 -18.62 2.20
N ASN A 25 -2.71 -19.07 0.94
CA ASN A 25 -2.04 -18.42 -0.17
C ASN A 25 -3.01 -18.30 -1.34
N VAL A 26 -3.26 -17.06 -1.77
CA VAL A 26 -4.17 -16.75 -2.87
C VAL A 26 -3.36 -16.27 -4.07
N GLN A 27 -3.39 -17.05 -5.15
CA GLN A 27 -2.67 -16.73 -6.37
C GLN A 27 -3.41 -15.65 -7.15
N ARG A 28 -2.67 -14.65 -7.63
CA ARG A 28 -3.20 -13.61 -8.51
C ARG A 28 -2.74 -13.83 -9.95
N ASN A 29 -3.66 -13.64 -10.90
CA ASN A 29 -3.38 -13.75 -12.33
C ASN A 29 -2.54 -12.57 -12.87
N VAL A 30 -2.58 -11.42 -12.19
CA VAL A 30 -1.79 -10.23 -12.52
C VAL A 30 -1.10 -9.71 -11.25
N THR A 31 0.21 -9.49 -11.37
CA THR A 31 1.10 -9.02 -10.31
C THR A 31 1.75 -7.69 -10.74
N PRO A 32 1.05 -6.55 -10.65
CA PRO A 32 1.65 -5.25 -10.89
C PRO A 32 2.62 -4.92 -9.75
N PHE A 33 3.35 -3.81 -9.88
CA PHE A 33 4.25 -3.33 -8.83
C PHE A 33 3.44 -2.72 -7.66
N THR A 34 2.99 -3.54 -6.71
CA THR A 34 2.17 -3.12 -5.55
C THR A 34 2.86 -2.04 -4.72
N GLN A 35 2.21 -0.90 -4.51
CA GLN A 35 2.69 0.19 -3.63
C GLN A 35 1.68 0.59 -2.55
N GLY A 36 0.40 0.26 -2.73
CA GLY A 36 -0.64 0.40 -1.71
C GLY A 36 -1.50 -0.85 -1.66
N LEU A 37 -1.86 -1.30 -0.46
CA LEU A 37 -2.68 -2.49 -0.24
C LEU A 37 -3.55 -2.31 1.00
N GLU A 38 -4.87 -2.50 0.86
CA GLU A 38 -5.81 -2.39 1.99
C GLU A 38 -6.98 -3.36 1.84
N VAL A 39 -7.39 -3.99 2.95
CA VAL A 39 -8.66 -4.72 3.00
C VAL A 39 -9.74 -3.78 3.53
N TYR A 40 -10.78 -3.55 2.75
CA TYR A 40 -11.91 -2.71 3.12
C TYR A 40 -13.21 -3.33 2.62
N ASP A 41 -14.21 -3.40 3.50
CA ASP A 41 -15.56 -3.88 3.18
C ASP A 41 -15.57 -5.23 2.39
N GLY A 42 -14.76 -6.19 2.83
CA GLY A 42 -14.69 -7.54 2.23
C GLY A 42 -13.87 -7.65 0.94
N HIS A 43 -13.25 -6.57 0.47
CA HIS A 43 -12.46 -6.55 -0.76
C HIS A 43 -11.01 -6.16 -0.49
N LEU A 44 -10.11 -6.57 -1.39
CA LEU A 44 -8.71 -6.16 -1.37
C LEU A 44 -8.48 -5.05 -2.41
N TYR A 45 -8.10 -3.87 -1.96
CA TYR A 45 -7.78 -2.72 -2.79
C TYR A 45 -6.27 -2.63 -2.98
N GLU A 46 -5.84 -2.35 -4.21
CA GLU A 46 -4.43 -2.20 -4.57
C GLU A 46 -4.21 -0.96 -5.41
N SER A 47 -3.15 -0.21 -5.09
CA SER A 47 -2.52 0.75 -5.99
C SER A 47 -1.17 0.21 -6.42
N SER A 48 -0.86 0.33 -7.71
CA SER A 48 0.42 -0.06 -8.27
C SER A 48 1.21 1.11 -8.85
N GLY A 49 2.53 0.99 -8.80
CA GLY A 49 3.48 1.88 -9.46
C GLY A 49 3.83 1.44 -10.88
N ILE A 50 4.84 2.11 -11.44
CA ILE A 50 5.31 2.11 -12.84
C ILE A 50 4.58 3.15 -13.71
N TYR A 51 5.34 4.09 -14.26
CA TYR A 51 4.80 5.09 -15.20
C TYR A 51 4.26 4.40 -16.46
N GLY A 52 3.07 4.80 -16.90
CA GLY A 52 2.35 4.17 -18.00
C GLY A 52 1.65 2.86 -17.65
N GLU A 53 1.88 2.29 -16.46
CA GLU A 53 1.34 0.98 -16.06
C GLU A 53 0.71 0.97 -14.66
N SER A 54 0.70 2.12 -13.98
CA SER A 54 0.12 2.26 -12.64
C SER A 54 -1.40 2.05 -12.69
N THR A 55 -1.94 1.28 -11.74
CA THR A 55 -3.35 0.90 -11.71
C THR A 55 -3.91 0.97 -10.30
N LEU A 56 -5.21 1.28 -10.20
CA LEU A 56 -6.06 0.94 -9.07
C LEU A 56 -6.77 -0.38 -9.40
N ARG A 57 -6.69 -1.36 -8.50
CA ARG A 57 -7.40 -2.64 -8.64
C ARG A 57 -8.16 -3.00 -7.36
N ILE A 58 -9.29 -3.66 -7.53
CA ILE A 58 -10.08 -4.25 -6.45
C ILE A 58 -10.21 -5.74 -6.74
N TYR A 59 -9.92 -6.57 -5.76
CA TYR A 59 -9.94 -8.01 -5.85
C TYR A 59 -10.94 -8.64 -4.89
N ASP A 60 -11.45 -9.80 -5.26
CA ASP A 60 -11.94 -10.77 -4.28
C ASP A 60 -10.70 -11.35 -3.54
N PRO A 61 -10.62 -11.22 -2.21
CA PRO A 61 -9.42 -11.58 -1.46
C PRO A 61 -9.21 -13.09 -1.33
N PHE A 62 -10.23 -13.92 -1.58
CA PHE A 62 -10.16 -15.37 -1.42
C PHE A 62 -9.83 -16.08 -2.73
N THR A 63 -10.23 -15.50 -3.86
CA THR A 63 -10.01 -16.07 -5.19
C THR A 63 -8.86 -15.40 -5.94
N GLY A 64 -8.51 -14.15 -5.59
CA GLY A 64 -7.52 -13.35 -6.31
C GLY A 64 -8.03 -12.80 -7.64
N GLU A 65 -9.33 -12.94 -7.93
CA GLU A 65 -9.96 -12.42 -9.13
C GLU A 65 -10.08 -10.89 -9.07
N VAL A 66 -9.84 -10.24 -10.21
CA VAL A 66 -9.99 -8.79 -10.35
C VAL A 66 -11.46 -8.46 -10.57
N ILE A 67 -12.05 -7.69 -9.66
CA ILE A 67 -13.42 -7.18 -9.76
C ILE A 67 -13.42 -5.83 -10.50
N VAL A 68 -12.46 -4.96 -10.19
CA VAL A 68 -12.28 -3.65 -10.84
C VAL A 68 -10.82 -3.44 -11.17
N SER A 69 -10.54 -2.86 -12.34
CA SER A 69 -9.22 -2.37 -12.71
C SER A 69 -9.36 -1.03 -13.43
N GLN A 70 -8.64 -0.03 -12.96
CA GLN A 70 -8.59 1.31 -13.52
C GLN A 70 -7.13 1.73 -13.68
N GLU A 71 -6.74 2.12 -14.89
CA GLU A 71 -5.44 2.72 -15.15
C GLU A 71 -5.36 4.11 -14.53
N LEU A 72 -4.21 4.42 -13.91
CA LEU A 72 -3.86 5.78 -13.53
C LEU A 72 -3.30 6.51 -14.77
N PRO A 73 -3.30 7.86 -14.78
CA PRO A 73 -2.71 8.61 -15.89
C PRO A 73 -1.25 8.20 -16.14
N GLU A 74 -0.83 8.11 -17.41
CA GLU A 74 0.49 7.55 -17.77
C GLU A 74 1.68 8.26 -17.12
N HIS A 75 1.56 9.56 -16.85
CA HIS A 75 2.59 10.38 -16.20
C HIS A 75 2.62 10.25 -14.67
N VAL A 76 1.79 9.38 -14.10
CA VAL A 76 1.69 9.13 -12.65
C VAL A 76 2.36 7.81 -12.30
N PHE A 77 3.10 7.83 -11.20
CA PHE A 77 3.54 6.64 -10.49
C PHE A 77 2.71 6.53 -9.22
N GLY A 78 1.82 5.53 -9.15
CA GLY A 78 0.94 5.28 -8.01
C GLY A 78 1.71 4.74 -6.80
N GLU A 79 1.33 5.18 -5.60
CA GLU A 79 1.98 4.81 -4.33
C GLU A 79 0.92 4.24 -3.35
N GLY A 80 1.08 4.50 -2.05
CA GLY A 80 0.16 4.09 -0.99
C GLY A 80 -1.30 4.48 -1.27
N LEU A 81 -2.21 3.60 -0.83
CA LEU A 81 -3.65 3.71 -1.02
C LEU A 81 -4.37 3.59 0.33
N THR A 82 -5.44 4.34 0.52
CA THR A 82 -6.41 4.08 1.59
C THR A 82 -7.84 4.42 1.20
N VAL A 83 -8.83 3.78 1.83
CA VAL A 83 -10.25 4.08 1.74
C VAL A 83 -10.70 4.85 2.97
N HIS A 84 -11.21 6.06 2.76
CA HIS A 84 -11.75 6.89 3.82
C HIS A 84 -13.04 7.60 3.37
N ASN A 85 -14.09 7.56 4.19
CA ASN A 85 -15.41 8.14 3.87
C ASN A 85 -15.91 7.79 2.46
N ASN A 86 -15.85 6.51 2.11
CA ASN A 86 -16.27 5.97 0.81
C ASN A 86 -15.52 6.57 -0.39
N ARG A 87 -14.29 7.04 -0.18
CA ARG A 87 -13.38 7.52 -1.23
C ARG A 87 -12.06 6.79 -1.14
N ILE A 88 -11.51 6.49 -2.31
CA ILE A 88 -10.19 5.90 -2.45
C ILE A 88 -9.20 7.06 -2.63
N TYR A 89 -8.19 7.10 -1.79
CA TYR A 89 -7.08 8.05 -1.84
C TYR A 89 -5.82 7.30 -2.25
N ILE A 90 -5.13 7.81 -3.27
CA ILE A 90 -3.87 7.24 -3.76
C ILE A 90 -2.84 8.36 -3.73
N LEU A 91 -1.72 8.11 -3.06
CA LEU A 91 -0.54 8.98 -3.15
C LEU A 91 0.19 8.73 -4.46
N THR A 92 0.96 9.72 -4.89
CA THR A 92 1.82 9.62 -6.07
C THR A 92 3.25 9.92 -5.66
N TRP A 93 4.23 9.32 -6.34
CA TRP A 93 5.65 9.54 -6.01
C TRP A 93 6.06 11.02 -6.11
N LYS A 94 5.46 11.75 -7.06
CA LYS A 94 5.65 13.19 -7.27
C LYS A 94 4.30 13.88 -7.35
N ALA A 95 4.27 15.16 -6.99
CA ALA A 95 3.12 16.01 -7.25
C ALA A 95 2.78 16.00 -8.75
N VAL A 96 1.49 15.92 -9.05
CA VAL A 96 0.92 15.93 -10.40
C VAL A 96 0.88 17.33 -10.97
#